data_AF-A0A525C8B1-F1
#
_entry.id   AF-A0A525C8B1-F1
#
_cell.length_a   1.000
_cell.length_b   1.000
_cell.length_c   1.000
_cell.angle_alpha   90.00
_cell.angle_beta   90.00
_cell.angle_gamma   90.00
#
_symmetry.space_group_name_H-M   'P 1'
#
loop_
_entity.id
_entity.type
_entity.pdbx_description
1 polymer ?
#
loop_
_entity_poly.entity_id
_entity_poly.type
_entity_poly.pdbx_seq_one_letter_code
_entity_poly.pdbx_strand_id
1 'polypeptide(L)'
;MDDVLKKLAIAASISSLTLISGCDLFDDDDTTSEDDPVTVTGDVVQGPVSGATVCADKHTTTYPIGNGICDSGERSTTTASDGSFDDLIIPDGYGEYTLISSGGVDTISGKAALPMRAPAGVDRITPVTTLVASISDSTEREALIEKLEEATGGDYDADPSDAAADADLVLLTKSVEQTLRAVDE
;
A
#
# COMPACT_ATOMS: atom_id res chain seq x y z
N MET A 1 47.07 27.20 -27.69
CA MET A 1 46.52 28.51 -28.10
C MET A 1 45.03 28.43 -27.82
N ASP A 2 44.40 29.05 -26.84
CA ASP A 2 44.66 29.94 -25.69
C ASP A 2 43.27 29.90 -24.98
N ASP A 3 43.06 29.63 -23.71
CA ASP A 3 43.43 30.31 -22.46
C ASP A 3 43.13 29.25 -21.37
N VAL A 4 44.05 28.77 -20.53
CA VAL A 4 44.82 29.51 -19.54
C VAL A 4 43.94 30.40 -18.64
N LEU A 5 43.49 29.80 -17.54
CA LEU A 5 43.89 30.23 -16.21
C LEU A 5 43.79 31.75 -15.93
N LYS A 6 42.65 32.20 -15.38
CA LYS A 6 42.57 33.40 -14.53
C LYS A 6 41.83 33.00 -13.26
N LYS A 7 42.54 32.59 -12.20
CA LYS A 7 43.04 33.47 -11.13
C LYS A 7 42.05 34.60 -10.81
N LEU A 8 41.29 34.44 -9.72
CA LEU A 8 41.03 35.57 -8.86
C LEU A 8 41.22 35.14 -7.40
N ALA A 9 42.05 35.92 -6.72
CA ALA A 9 42.56 35.70 -5.39
C ALA A 9 41.68 36.39 -4.33
N ILE A 10 41.54 35.72 -3.19
CA ILE A 10 41.74 36.18 -1.81
C ILE A 10 41.26 37.60 -1.46
N ALA A 11 40.32 37.67 -0.50
CA ALA A 11 40.32 38.72 0.51
C ALA A 11 39.90 38.12 1.86
N ALA A 12 40.88 38.04 2.77
CA ALA A 12 40.65 37.81 4.19
C ALA A 12 40.09 39.09 4.82
N SER A 13 39.13 38.95 5.73
CA SER A 13 38.86 39.98 6.74
C SER A 13 38.51 39.30 8.06
N ILE A 14 39.47 39.39 8.98
CA ILE A 14 39.35 38.98 10.38
C ILE A 14 38.68 40.16 11.09
N SER A 15 37.53 39.94 11.72
CA SER A 15 37.02 40.85 12.74
C SER A 15 36.59 40.05 13.95
N SER A 16 37.35 40.23 15.01
CA SER A 16 37.17 39.64 16.33
C SER A 16 36.02 40.30 17.09
N LEU A 17 35.46 39.53 18.02
CA LEU A 17 35.24 39.87 19.44
C LEU A 17 33.77 39.77 19.97
N THR A 18 33.62 38.75 20.83
CA THR A 18 32.96 38.74 22.16
C THR A 18 31.43 38.65 22.32
N LEU A 19 31.04 37.43 22.74
CA LEU A 19 30.27 37.06 23.94
C LEU A 19 28.81 37.53 24.03
N ILE A 20 27.92 36.67 23.53
CA ILE A 20 26.57 36.53 24.06
C ILE A 20 26.53 35.21 24.84
N SER A 21 26.56 35.29 26.17
CA SER A 21 26.03 34.23 27.02
C SER A 21 24.52 34.23 26.86
N GLY A 22 24.03 33.44 25.90
CA GLY A 22 22.67 32.95 25.88
C GLY A 22 22.71 31.48 26.29
N CYS A 23 22.41 31.21 27.56
CA CYS A 23 21.86 29.91 27.94
C CYS A 23 20.41 29.93 27.46
N ASP A 24 20.19 29.73 26.17
CA ASP A 24 18.90 29.24 25.71
C ASP A 24 18.96 27.73 25.79
N LEU A 25 18.07 27.23 26.64
CA LEU A 25 17.82 25.84 26.93
C LEU A 25 17.67 25.09 25.62
N PHE A 26 18.57 24.14 25.38
CA PHE A 26 18.29 23.04 24.45
C PHE A 26 17.15 22.24 25.09
N ASP A 27 15.93 22.67 24.82
CA ASP A 27 14.75 21.82 24.88
C ASP A 27 14.81 20.97 23.61
N ASP A 28 15.65 19.94 23.69
CA ASP A 28 15.66 18.83 22.76
C ASP A 28 14.39 18.04 23.08
N ASP A 29 13.24 18.59 22.67
CA ASP A 29 12.01 17.83 22.48
C ASP A 29 12.25 16.98 21.22
N ASP A 30 13.14 15.99 21.39
CA ASP A 30 13.17 14.80 20.56
C ASP A 30 11.89 14.04 20.90
N THR A 31 10.78 14.56 20.39
CA THR A 31 9.60 13.75 20.11
C THR A 31 10.04 12.75 19.05
N THR A 32 10.73 11.71 19.50
CA THR A 32 10.62 10.41 18.86
C THR A 32 9.13 10.11 18.82
N SER A 33 8.50 10.44 17.71
CA SER A 33 7.20 9.89 17.34
C SER A 33 7.42 8.38 17.30
N GLU A 34 7.20 7.73 18.44
CA GLU A 34 6.98 6.29 18.48
C GLU A 34 5.67 6.13 17.70
N ASP A 35 5.80 5.82 16.42
CA ASP A 35 4.67 5.60 15.51
C ASP A 35 3.92 4.36 15.96
N ASP A 36 3.03 4.48 16.95
CA ASP A 36 2.30 3.39 17.58
C ASP A 36 1.83 2.31 16.57
N PRO A 37 1.81 1.02 16.97
CA PRO A 37 1.45 -0.05 16.07
C PRO A 37 0.02 0.13 15.56
N VAL A 38 -0.15 0.05 14.24
CA VAL A 38 -1.44 0.27 13.59
C VAL A 38 -2.15 -1.06 13.40
N THR A 39 -3.43 -1.09 13.75
CA THR A 39 -4.31 -2.22 13.40
C THR A 39 -4.96 -1.94 12.06
N VAL A 40 -4.70 -2.80 11.08
CA VAL A 40 -5.32 -2.75 9.75
C VAL A 40 -6.55 -3.64 9.78
N THR A 41 -7.66 -3.09 9.32
CA THR A 41 -8.95 -3.77 9.23
C THR A 41 -9.47 -3.68 7.80
N GLY A 42 -10.24 -4.66 7.35
CA GLY A 42 -10.83 -4.62 6.01
C GLY A 42 -11.52 -5.93 5.63
N ASP A 43 -11.81 -6.08 4.34
CA ASP A 43 -12.49 -7.25 3.78
C ASP A 43 -11.72 -7.86 2.61
N VAL A 44 -11.83 -9.17 2.42
CA VAL A 44 -11.42 -9.86 1.18
C VAL A 44 -12.66 -10.21 0.38
N VAL A 45 -12.78 -9.64 -0.83
CA VAL A 45 -14.02 -9.69 -1.61
C VAL A 45 -13.81 -10.15 -3.05
N GLN A 46 -14.32 -11.35 -3.32
CA GLN A 46 -14.61 -11.93 -4.63
C GLN A 46 -16.09 -12.42 -4.66
N GLY A 47 -16.93 -11.79 -3.84
CA GLY A 47 -17.83 -12.47 -2.90
C GLY A 47 -17.11 -12.64 -1.56
N PRO A 48 -17.76 -12.54 -0.38
CA PRO A 48 -17.05 -12.59 0.89
C PRO A 48 -16.16 -13.84 0.97
N VAL A 49 -14.84 -13.66 1.19
CA VAL A 49 -13.88 -14.76 1.16
C VAL A 49 -13.59 -15.24 2.57
N SER A 50 -14.08 -16.42 2.92
CA SER A 50 -13.91 -17.01 4.24
C SER A 50 -12.59 -17.79 4.37
N GLY A 51 -11.86 -17.55 5.47
CA GLY A 51 -10.67 -18.31 5.83
C GLY A 51 -9.44 -18.07 4.95
N ALA A 52 -9.35 -16.92 4.27
CA ALA A 52 -8.16 -16.53 3.54
C ALA A 52 -7.10 -15.96 4.49
N THR A 53 -5.83 -16.22 4.20
CA THR A 53 -4.72 -15.56 4.90
C THR A 53 -4.50 -14.19 4.27
N VAL A 54 -4.62 -13.13 5.08
CA VAL A 54 -4.29 -11.75 4.70
C VAL A 54 -2.92 -11.44 5.27
N CYS A 55 -2.02 -10.91 4.44
CA CYS A 55 -0.63 -10.65 4.83
C CYS A 55 -0.18 -9.27 4.32
N ALA A 56 0.64 -8.59 5.12
CA ALA A 56 1.31 -7.36 4.73
C ALA A 56 2.66 -7.69 4.06
N ASP A 57 2.63 -7.87 2.74
CA ASP A 57 3.77 -8.20 1.88
C ASP A 57 4.70 -7.00 1.75
N LYS A 58 5.86 -7.09 2.40
CA LYS A 58 6.76 -5.98 2.66
C LYS A 58 7.55 -5.61 1.42
N HIS A 59 7.60 -4.32 1.12
CA HIS A 59 8.40 -3.81 0.01
C HIS A 59 9.88 -3.87 0.35
N THR A 60 10.67 -4.23 -0.66
CA THR A 60 12.13 -4.26 -0.57
C THR A 60 12.73 -3.64 -1.82
N THR A 61 14.05 -3.40 -1.79
CA THR A 61 14.78 -2.94 -2.98
C THR A 61 14.71 -3.94 -4.14
N THR A 62 14.46 -5.22 -3.88
CA THR A 62 14.30 -6.27 -4.90
C THR A 62 12.85 -6.39 -5.37
N TYR A 63 11.90 -6.16 -4.47
CA TYR A 63 10.46 -6.29 -4.70
C TYR A 63 9.75 -5.00 -4.29
N PRO A 64 9.67 -3.99 -5.17
CA PRO A 64 9.11 -2.67 -4.85
C PRO A 64 7.59 -2.67 -4.67
N ILE A 65 6.91 -3.79 -4.92
CA ILE A 65 5.47 -3.99 -4.67
C ILE A 65 5.22 -5.26 -3.84
N GLY A 66 6.25 -5.77 -3.17
CA GLY A 66 6.23 -7.08 -2.53
C GLY A 66 6.37 -8.24 -3.53
N ASN A 67 6.58 -9.46 -3.02
CA ASN A 67 6.82 -10.65 -3.85
C ASN A 67 5.58 -11.53 -4.04
N GLY A 68 4.48 -11.22 -3.36
CA GLY A 68 3.20 -11.97 -3.40
C GLY A 68 3.12 -13.18 -2.50
N ILE A 69 4.08 -13.35 -1.60
CA ILE A 69 4.19 -14.52 -0.75
C ILE A 69 4.26 -13.98 0.68
N CYS A 70 3.47 -14.56 1.59
CA CYS A 70 3.58 -14.22 2.99
C CYS A 70 4.85 -14.84 3.57
N ASP A 71 5.92 -14.05 3.62
CA ASP A 71 7.24 -14.49 4.03
C ASP A 71 7.38 -14.58 5.55
N SER A 72 8.40 -15.33 6.00
CA SER A 72 8.73 -15.42 7.42
C SER A 72 9.11 -14.04 7.96
N GLY A 73 8.32 -13.55 8.92
CA GLY A 73 8.52 -12.25 9.57
C GLY A 73 7.51 -11.19 9.12
N GLU A 74 6.72 -11.48 8.10
CA GLU A 74 5.61 -10.64 7.69
C GLU A 74 4.39 -10.86 8.59
N ARG A 75 3.58 -9.81 8.72
CA ARG A 75 2.38 -9.82 9.55
C ARG A 75 1.23 -10.38 8.75
N SER A 76 0.47 -11.29 9.37
CA SER A 76 -0.70 -11.89 8.76
C SER A 76 -1.83 -12.11 9.75
N THR A 77 -3.03 -12.24 9.19
CA THR A 77 -4.25 -12.65 9.85
C THR A 77 -5.08 -13.57 8.93
N THR A 78 -6.24 -14.02 9.37
CA THR A 78 -7.20 -14.83 8.63
C THR A 78 -8.56 -14.18 8.59
N THR A 79 -9.23 -14.20 7.44
CA THR A 79 -10.58 -13.65 7.32
C THR A 79 -11.63 -14.51 8.03
N ALA A 80 -12.62 -13.83 8.61
CA ALA A 80 -13.83 -14.43 9.16
C ALA A 80 -14.77 -14.93 8.06
N SER A 81 -15.90 -15.53 8.46
CA SER A 81 -16.86 -16.13 7.52
C SER A 81 -17.52 -15.14 6.57
N ASP A 82 -17.54 -13.86 6.93
CA ASP A 82 -18.05 -12.75 6.14
C ASP A 82 -16.94 -12.02 5.36
N GLY A 83 -15.74 -12.58 5.29
CA GLY A 83 -14.62 -11.99 4.55
C GLY A 83 -13.85 -10.91 5.30
N SER A 84 -14.32 -10.48 6.47
CA SER A 84 -13.69 -9.42 7.26
C SER A 84 -12.44 -9.90 8.00
N PHE A 85 -11.52 -8.97 8.28
CA PHE A 85 -10.40 -9.13 9.20
C PHE A 85 -10.19 -7.83 9.98
N ASP A 86 -9.84 -7.93 11.27
CA ASP A 86 -9.77 -6.77 12.17
C ASP A 86 -8.58 -6.78 13.16
N ASP A 87 -7.64 -7.70 12.99
CA ASP A 87 -6.55 -7.96 13.93
C ASP A 87 -5.16 -8.03 13.25
N LEU A 88 -5.03 -7.50 12.03
CA LEU A 88 -3.73 -7.37 11.37
C LEU A 88 -2.93 -6.21 11.97
N ILE A 89 -2.03 -6.53 12.90
CA ILE A 89 -1.19 -5.53 13.57
C ILE A 89 0.10 -5.29 12.78
N ILE A 90 0.29 -4.06 12.32
CA ILE A 90 1.50 -3.58 11.64
C ILE A 90 2.34 -2.80 12.66
N PRO A 91 3.55 -3.29 12.98
CA PRO A 91 4.41 -2.60 13.95
C PRO A 91 5.00 -1.33 13.36
N ASP A 92 5.46 -0.47 14.26
CA ASP A 92 6.18 0.76 13.99
C ASP A 92 7.40 0.47 13.11
N GLY A 93 7.63 1.32 12.11
CA GLY A 93 8.76 1.13 11.19
C GLY A 93 8.67 -0.12 10.31
N TYR A 94 7.49 -0.74 10.14
CA TYR A 94 7.31 -1.88 9.22
C TYR A 94 7.74 -1.53 7.79
N GLY A 95 7.57 -0.27 7.37
CA GLY A 95 7.86 0.21 6.03
C GLY A 95 6.65 0.09 5.10
N GLU A 96 6.87 0.33 3.81
CA GLU A 96 5.83 0.17 2.79
C GLU A 96 5.51 -1.31 2.57
N TYR A 97 4.24 -1.59 2.31
CA TYR A 97 3.75 -2.95 2.08
C TYR A 97 2.54 -2.92 1.14
N THR A 98 2.26 -4.08 0.57
CA THR A 98 1.04 -4.39 -0.17
C THR A 98 0.26 -5.42 0.63
N LEU A 99 -1.05 -5.26 0.74
CA LEU A 99 -1.88 -6.31 1.30
C LEU A 99 -2.03 -7.42 0.27
N ILE A 100 -1.84 -8.66 0.69
CA ILE A 100 -2.08 -9.84 -0.15
C ILE A 100 -3.05 -10.76 0.56
N SER A 101 -3.92 -11.41 -0.21
CA SER A 101 -4.81 -12.47 0.26
C SER A 101 -4.53 -13.75 -0.48
N SER A 102 -4.49 -14.87 0.23
CA SER A 102 -4.27 -16.20 -0.35
C SER A 102 -5.10 -17.28 0.36
N GLY A 103 -5.54 -18.28 -0.41
CA GLY A 103 -6.41 -19.35 0.09
C GLY A 103 -7.86 -18.88 0.32
N GLY A 104 -8.56 -19.56 1.22
CA GLY A 104 -9.96 -19.28 1.52
C GLY A 104 -10.96 -19.71 0.44
N VAL A 105 -12.23 -19.43 0.71
CA VAL A 105 -13.37 -19.81 -0.14
C VAL A 105 -14.27 -18.60 -0.36
N ASP A 106 -14.54 -18.26 -1.62
CA ASP A 106 -15.60 -17.33 -1.98
C ASP A 106 -16.95 -17.95 -1.59
N THR A 107 -17.62 -17.33 -0.62
CA THR A 107 -18.84 -17.83 -0.01
C THR A 107 -20.05 -17.82 -0.95
N ILE A 108 -20.04 -17.01 -2.01
CA ILE A 108 -21.11 -16.95 -3.00
C ILE A 108 -20.95 -18.09 -4.01
N SER A 109 -19.75 -18.28 -4.57
CA SER A 109 -19.53 -19.32 -5.58
C SER A 109 -19.20 -20.70 -5.01
N GLY A 110 -18.76 -20.77 -3.75
CA GLY A 110 -18.28 -22.00 -3.09
C GLY A 110 -16.94 -22.51 -3.64
N LYS A 111 -16.22 -21.70 -4.42
CA LYS A 111 -14.92 -22.05 -5.01
C LYS A 111 -13.77 -21.48 -4.19
N ALA A 112 -12.57 -22.03 -4.37
CA ALA A 112 -11.36 -21.41 -3.88
C ALA A 112 -11.26 -19.97 -4.40
N ALA A 113 -10.95 -19.05 -3.50
CA ALA A 113 -10.72 -17.66 -3.86
C ALA A 113 -9.37 -17.52 -4.59
N LEU A 114 -9.27 -16.48 -5.41
CA LEU A 114 -8.05 -16.15 -6.11
C LEU A 114 -7.06 -15.49 -5.15
N PRO A 115 -5.75 -15.64 -5.41
CA PRO A 115 -4.78 -14.75 -4.80
C PRO A 115 -5.06 -13.31 -5.27
N MET A 116 -5.21 -12.40 -4.33
CA MET A 116 -5.53 -11.00 -4.59
C MET A 116 -4.56 -10.08 -3.85
N ARG A 117 -4.42 -8.85 -4.34
CA ARG A 117 -3.55 -7.81 -3.78
C ARG A 117 -4.32 -6.52 -3.59
N ALA A 118 -3.86 -5.66 -2.70
CA ALA A 118 -4.39 -4.31 -2.55
C ALA A 118 -3.30 -3.37 -2.06
N PRO A 119 -3.28 -2.09 -2.48
CA PRO A 119 -2.41 -1.08 -1.86
C PRO A 119 -2.69 -0.98 -0.35
N ALA A 120 -1.71 -0.56 0.45
CA ALA A 120 -1.97 -0.26 1.85
C ALA A 120 -2.95 0.92 1.99
N GLY A 121 -3.80 0.89 3.02
CA GLY A 121 -4.74 1.98 3.33
C GLY A 121 -6.08 1.93 2.62
N VAL A 122 -6.38 0.85 1.90
CA VAL A 122 -7.70 0.56 1.33
C VAL A 122 -8.51 -0.33 2.27
N ASP A 123 -9.83 -0.30 2.14
CA ASP A 123 -10.76 -1.10 2.92
C ASP A 123 -10.87 -2.54 2.39
N ARG A 124 -10.62 -2.80 1.09
CA ARG A 124 -10.92 -4.11 0.47
C ARG A 124 -9.81 -4.67 -0.41
N ILE A 125 -9.60 -5.98 -0.25
CA ILE A 125 -8.79 -6.80 -1.15
C ILE A 125 -9.72 -7.45 -2.17
N THR A 126 -9.72 -6.92 -3.39
CA THR A 126 -10.63 -7.30 -4.49
C THR A 126 -9.85 -7.55 -5.78
N PRO A 127 -10.48 -8.12 -6.83
CA PRO A 127 -9.85 -8.18 -8.14
C PRO A 127 -9.46 -6.80 -8.68
N VAL A 128 -10.26 -5.76 -8.41
CA VAL A 128 -9.98 -4.39 -8.88
C VAL A 128 -8.80 -3.78 -8.12
N THR A 129 -8.75 -3.92 -6.79
CA THR A 129 -7.59 -3.44 -6.02
C THR A 129 -6.32 -4.23 -6.34
N THR A 130 -6.44 -5.46 -6.85
CA THR A 130 -5.30 -6.24 -7.38
C THR A 130 -4.72 -5.62 -8.63
N LEU A 131 -5.57 -5.13 -9.55
CA LEU A 131 -5.14 -4.40 -10.73
C LEU A 131 -4.40 -3.11 -10.32
N VAL A 132 -4.93 -2.36 -9.34
CA VAL A 132 -4.30 -1.13 -8.83
C VAL A 132 -2.95 -1.41 -8.15
N ALA A 133 -2.88 -2.47 -7.33
CA ALA A 133 -1.66 -2.89 -6.64
C ALA A 133 -0.56 -3.40 -7.59
N SER A 134 -0.88 -3.73 -8.84
CA SER A 134 0.10 -4.16 -9.84
C SER A 134 0.98 -3.02 -10.38
N ILE A 135 0.59 -1.76 -10.12
CA ILE A 135 1.31 -0.57 -10.57
C ILE A 135 2.21 -0.06 -9.45
N SER A 136 3.53 -0.16 -9.66
CA SER A 136 4.53 0.29 -8.68
C SER A 136 4.66 1.80 -8.61
N ASP A 137 4.58 2.47 -9.76
CA ASP A 137 4.69 3.93 -9.84
C ASP A 137 3.43 4.59 -9.27
N SER A 138 3.61 5.49 -8.29
CA SER A 138 2.47 6.11 -7.58
C SER A 138 1.65 7.02 -8.49
N THR A 139 2.28 7.73 -9.43
CA THR A 139 1.58 8.63 -10.35
C THR A 139 0.76 7.84 -11.37
N GLU A 140 1.30 6.76 -11.91
CA GLU A 140 0.54 5.87 -12.80
C GLU A 140 -0.62 5.18 -12.05
N ARG A 141 -0.40 4.80 -10.79
CA ARG A 141 -1.42 4.19 -9.93
C ARG A 141 -2.57 5.16 -9.65
N GLU A 142 -2.27 6.39 -9.27
CA GLU A 142 -3.28 7.45 -9.05
C GLU A 142 -4.07 7.75 -10.34
N ALA A 143 -3.38 7.84 -11.48
CA ALA A 143 -4.03 8.06 -12.77
C ALA A 143 -4.90 6.87 -13.21
N LEU A 144 -4.58 5.64 -12.77
CA LEU A 144 -5.44 4.48 -12.97
C LEU A 144 -6.68 4.56 -12.07
N ILE A 145 -6.51 4.87 -10.78
CA ILE A 145 -7.63 5.03 -9.83
C ILE A 145 -8.65 6.04 -10.37
N GLU A 146 -8.19 7.23 -10.79
CA GLU A 146 -9.08 8.27 -11.34
C GLU A 146 -9.91 7.75 -12.54
N LYS A 147 -9.28 6.99 -13.45
CA LYS A 147 -9.97 6.40 -14.61
C LYS A 147 -10.94 5.30 -14.21
N LEU A 148 -10.60 4.50 -13.20
CA LEU A 148 -11.49 3.46 -12.70
C LEU A 148 -12.73 4.11 -12.10
N GLU A 149 -12.56 5.09 -11.24
CA GLU A 149 -13.67 5.80 -10.58
C GLU A 149 -14.54 6.58 -11.58
N GLU A 150 -13.93 7.19 -12.61
CA GLU A 150 -14.69 7.80 -13.71
C GLU A 150 -15.51 6.76 -14.48
N ALA A 151 -14.93 5.59 -14.75
CA ALA A 151 -15.57 4.54 -15.53
C ALA A 151 -16.67 3.80 -14.75
N THR A 152 -16.54 3.66 -13.44
CA THR A 152 -17.50 2.96 -12.58
C THR A 152 -18.48 3.90 -11.88
N GLY A 153 -18.26 5.22 -11.97
CA GLY A 153 -19.10 6.22 -11.30
C GLY A 153 -19.02 6.19 -9.77
N GLY A 154 -18.00 5.56 -9.20
CA GLY A 154 -17.87 5.35 -7.76
C GLY A 154 -16.47 4.85 -7.36
N ASP A 155 -16.29 4.63 -6.06
CA ASP A 155 -15.02 4.19 -5.49
C ASP A 155 -14.57 2.82 -6.04
N TYR A 156 -13.30 2.73 -6.46
CA TYR A 156 -12.71 1.49 -6.98
C TYR A 156 -12.55 0.40 -5.90
N ASP A 157 -12.55 0.81 -4.63
CA ASP A 157 -12.44 -0.03 -3.45
C ASP A 157 -13.80 -0.37 -2.82
N ALA A 158 -14.91 0.01 -3.46
CA ALA A 158 -16.25 -0.40 -3.02
C ALA A 158 -16.45 -1.93 -3.13
N ASP A 159 -17.36 -2.48 -2.33
CA ASP A 159 -17.70 -3.91 -2.36
C ASP A 159 -18.48 -4.26 -3.65
N PRO A 160 -17.90 -5.02 -4.60
CA PRO A 160 -18.60 -5.41 -5.83
C PRO A 160 -19.63 -6.52 -5.63
N SER A 161 -19.76 -7.08 -4.43
CA SER A 161 -20.75 -8.09 -4.06
C SER A 161 -21.96 -7.52 -3.32
N ASP A 162 -21.91 -6.25 -2.93
CA ASP A 162 -23.07 -5.54 -2.39
C ASP A 162 -24.19 -5.44 -3.44
N ALA A 163 -25.44 -5.62 -3.02
CA ALA A 163 -26.59 -5.53 -3.91
C ALA A 163 -26.81 -4.12 -4.51
N ALA A 164 -26.24 -3.09 -3.89
CA ALA A 164 -26.24 -1.71 -4.34
C ALA A 164 -24.97 -1.32 -5.12
N ALA A 165 -24.05 -2.25 -5.37
CA ALA A 165 -22.84 -1.98 -6.14
C ALA A 165 -23.17 -1.51 -7.56
N ASP A 166 -22.36 -0.60 -8.09
CA ASP A 166 -22.52 -0.11 -9.46
C ASP A 166 -22.28 -1.25 -10.47
N ALA A 167 -23.12 -1.34 -11.50
CA ALA A 167 -23.05 -2.42 -12.48
C ALA A 167 -21.72 -2.42 -13.26
N ASP A 168 -21.15 -1.25 -13.51
CA ASP A 168 -19.88 -1.12 -14.21
C ASP A 168 -18.71 -1.56 -13.33
N LEU A 169 -18.76 -1.30 -12.01
CA LEU A 169 -17.80 -1.85 -11.04
C LEU A 169 -17.89 -3.38 -10.98
N VAL A 170 -19.11 -3.93 -10.97
CA VAL A 170 -19.32 -5.40 -10.98
C VAL A 170 -18.75 -6.02 -12.26
N LEU A 171 -19.01 -5.41 -13.42
CA LEU A 171 -18.51 -5.88 -14.71
C LEU A 171 -16.98 -5.82 -14.78
N LEU A 172 -16.38 -4.70 -14.37
CA LEU A 172 -14.93 -4.54 -14.29
C LEU A 172 -14.32 -5.61 -13.38
N THR A 173 -14.88 -5.79 -12.18
CA THR A 173 -14.44 -6.79 -11.22
C THR A 173 -14.43 -8.18 -11.85
N LYS A 174 -15.51 -8.58 -12.53
CA LYS A 174 -15.60 -9.89 -13.18
C LYS A 174 -14.64 -10.05 -14.35
N SER A 175 -14.37 -8.98 -15.10
CA SER A 175 -13.37 -8.97 -16.17
C SER A 175 -11.95 -9.19 -15.63
N VAL A 176 -11.59 -8.49 -14.54
CA VAL A 176 -10.29 -8.67 -13.89
C VAL A 176 -10.19 -10.06 -13.28
N GLU A 177 -11.23 -10.55 -12.60
CA GLU A 177 -11.29 -11.90 -12.04
C GLU A 177 -11.03 -12.98 -13.11
N GLN A 178 -11.65 -12.86 -14.28
CA GLN A 178 -11.43 -13.78 -15.41
C GLN A 178 -9.99 -13.73 -15.92
N THR A 179 -9.40 -12.53 -16.00
CA THR A 179 -8.02 -12.35 -16.42
C THR A 179 -7.06 -13.01 -15.42
N LEU A 180 -7.29 -12.84 -14.12
CA LEU A 180 -6.48 -13.46 -13.06
C LEU A 180 -6.57 -14.99 -13.11
N ARG A 181 -7.77 -15.55 -13.30
CA ARG A 181 -7.96 -17.00 -13.45
C ARG A 181 -7.18 -17.58 -14.63
N ALA A 182 -7.15 -16.88 -15.75
CA ALA A 182 -6.45 -17.34 -16.95
C ALA A 182 -4.92 -17.35 -16.81
N VAL A 183 -4.36 -16.63 -15.82
CA VAL A 183 -2.92 -16.60 -15.54
C VAL A 183 -2.52 -17.70 -14.55
N ASP A 184 -3.47 -18.21 -13.76
CA ASP A 184 -3.23 -19.25 -12.74
C ASP A 184 -3.35 -20.69 -13.31
N GLU A 185 -3.84 -20.84 -14.55
CA GLU A 185 -3.96 -22.12 -15.29
C GLU A 185 -2.74 -22.43 -16.17
#